data_AF-A0AAU5SJC8-F1
#
_entry.id   AF-A0AAU5SJC8-F1
#
_cell.length_a   1.000
_cell.length_b   1.000
_cell.length_c   1.000
_cell.angle_alpha   90.00
_cell.angle_beta   90.00
_cell.angle_gamma   90.00
#
_symmetry.space_group_name_H-M   'P 1'
#
loop_
_entity.id
_entity.type
_entity.pdbx_description
1 polymer ?
#
loop_
_entity_poly.entity_id
_entity_poly.type
_entity_poly.pdbx_seq_one_letter_code
_entity_poly.pdbx_strand_id
1 'polypeptide(L)' 'METGDLAERLRSHDPAVGLRAVGALHRLAEQVEAAAVARARQQGWSWEQIGDALGVSRQSAHAKHGK' A
#
# COMPACT_ATOMS: atom_id res chain seq x y z
N MET A 1 12.24 9.54 -7.40
CA MET A 1 12.07 10.12 -6.06
C MET A 1 12.75 9.15 -5.12
N GLU A 2 13.88 9.53 -4.54
CA GLU A 2 14.52 8.71 -3.51
C GLU A 2 13.62 8.70 -2.26
N THR A 3 13.58 7.58 -1.54
CA THR A 3 12.77 7.44 -0.32
C THR A 3 13.12 8.49 0.74
N GLY A 4 14.38 8.96 0.76
CA GLY A 4 14.84 10.07 1.61
C GLY A 4 14.15 11.40 1.32
N ASP A 5 13.98 11.76 0.05
CA ASP A 5 13.29 13.00 -0.39
C ASP A 5 11.80 12.97 -0.01
N LEU A 6 11.16 11.79 -0.09
CA LEU A 6 9.78 11.64 0.38
C LEU A 6 9.65 11.85 1.89
N ALA A 7 10.58 11.28 2.68
CA ALA A 7 10.58 11.42 4.13
C ALA A 7 10.79 12.87 4.58
N GLU A 8 11.62 13.64 3.88
CA GLU A 8 11.82 15.06 4.15
C GLU A 8 10.55 15.87 3.88
N ARG A 9 9.91 15.68 2.72
CA ARG A 9 8.68 16.39 2.36
C ARG A 9 7.52 16.10 3.31
N LEU A 10 7.44 14.90 3.87
CA LEU A 10 6.44 14.54 4.90
C LEU A 10 6.59 15.36 6.20
N ARG A 11 7.81 15.82 6.52
CA ARG A 11 8.09 16.66 7.69
C ARG A 11 8.01 18.15 7.39
N SER A 12 7.66 18.53 6.16
CA SER A 12 7.51 19.93 5.76
C SER A 12 6.44 20.63 6.59
N HIS A 13 6.74 21.85 7.05
CA HIS A 13 5.76 22.73 7.68
C HIS A 13 4.79 23.39 6.68
N ASP A 14 5.10 23.34 5.37
CA ASP A 14 4.14 23.70 4.32
C ASP A 14 3.11 22.58 4.14
N PRO A 15 1.81 22.82 4.43
CA PRO A 15 0.76 21.81 4.31
C PRO A 15 0.59 21.26 2.89
N ALA A 16 0.79 22.08 1.85
CA ALA A 16 0.65 21.63 0.47
C ALA A 16 1.77 20.66 0.07
N VAL A 17 2.99 20.88 0.57
CA VAL A 17 4.11 19.94 0.38
C VAL A 17 3.85 18.63 1.12
N GLY A 18 3.46 18.72 2.40
CA GLY A 18 3.15 17.55 3.23
C GLY A 18 2.04 16.68 2.63
N LEU A 19 0.92 17.28 2.21
CA LEU A 19 -0.21 16.54 1.63
C LEU A 19 0.14 15.87 0.30
N ARG A 20 0.94 16.53 -0.56
CA ARG A 20 1.44 15.91 -1.79
C ARG A 20 2.35 14.71 -1.49
N ALA A 21 3.18 14.82 -0.45
CA ALA A 21 4.04 13.73 0.00
C ALA A 21 3.22 12.55 0.55
N VAL A 22 2.19 12.81 1.37
CA VAL A 22 1.26 11.77 1.85
C VAL A 22 0.59 11.06 0.66
N GLY A 23 0.10 11.82 -0.34
CA GLY A 23 -0.48 11.21 -1.54
C GLY A 23 0.51 10.37 -2.35
N ALA A 24 1.78 10.77 -2.41
CA ALA A 24 2.84 9.96 -3.03
C ALA A 24 3.13 8.68 -2.23
N LEU A 25 3.15 8.76 -0.90
CA LEU A 25 3.32 7.61 -0.02
C LEU A 25 2.17 6.61 -0.17
N HIS A 26 0.91 7.07 -0.22
CA HIS A 26 -0.25 6.20 -0.44
C HIS A 26 -0.14 5.44 -1.76
N ARG A 27 0.19 6.13 -2.87
CA ARG A 27 0.39 5.46 -4.17
C ARG A 27 1.51 4.43 -4.13
N LEU A 28 2.60 4.70 -3.40
CA LEU A 28 3.70 3.75 -3.24
C LEU A 28 3.26 2.54 -2.42
N ALA A 29 2.55 2.77 -1.30
CA ALA A 29 2.03 1.71 -0.46
C ALA A 29 1.06 0.81 -1.25
N GLU A 30 0.16 1.37 -2.05
CA GLU A 30 -0.75 0.62 -2.91
C GLU A 30 -0.01 -0.28 -3.91
N GLN A 31 1.05 0.23 -4.54
CA GLN A 31 1.87 -0.55 -5.47
C GLN A 31 2.60 -1.72 -4.78
N VAL A 32 3.18 -1.45 -3.60
CA VAL A 32 3.87 -2.47 -2.81
C VAL A 32 2.89 -3.54 -2.33
N GLU A 33 1.72 -3.13 -1.83
CA GLU A 33 0.65 -4.02 -1.39
C GLU A 33 0.19 -4.92 -2.55
N ALA A 34 -0.13 -4.35 -3.71
CA ALA A 34 -0.57 -5.11 -4.88
C ALA A 34 0.49 -6.14 -5.33
N ALA A 35 1.77 -5.76 -5.35
CA ALA A 35 2.86 -6.67 -5.69
C ALA A 35 3.01 -7.81 -4.66
N ALA A 36 2.86 -7.50 -3.36
CA ALA A 36 2.90 -8.50 -2.30
C ALA A 36 1.72 -9.49 -2.39
N VAL A 37 0.50 -8.97 -2.60
CA VAL A 37 -0.72 -9.76 -2.80
C VAL A 37 -0.57 -10.68 -4.02
N ALA A 38 -0.07 -10.17 -5.14
CA ALA A 38 0.17 -10.97 -6.34
C ALA A 38 1.15 -12.14 -6.07
N ARG A 39 2.25 -11.89 -5.36
CA ARG A 39 3.19 -12.95 -4.96
C ARG A 39 2.55 -13.96 -4.02
N ALA A 40 1.75 -13.52 -3.04
CA ALA A 40 1.05 -14.42 -2.12
C ALA A 40 0.07 -15.33 -2.88
N ARG A 41 -0.69 -14.76 -3.83
CA ARG A 41 -1.59 -15.53 -4.70
C ARG A 41 -0.83 -16.54 -5.56
N GLN A 42 0.33 -16.18 -6.12
CA GLN A 42 1.20 -17.10 -6.86
C GLN A 42 1.74 -18.24 -5.99
N GLN A 43 1.94 -17.99 -4.70
CA GLN A 43 2.35 -19.00 -3.71
C GLN A 43 1.16 -19.81 -3.17
N GLY A 44 -0.05 -19.64 -3.71
CA GLY A 44 -1.22 -20.42 -3.35
C GLY A 44 -1.95 -19.93 -2.09
N TRP A 45 -1.60 -18.78 -1.52
CA TRP A 45 -2.29 -18.24 -0.34
C TRP A 45 -3.75 -17.95 -0.64
N SER A 46 -4.65 -18.29 0.29
CA SER A 46 -6.06 -17.94 0.20
C SER A 46 -6.29 -16.44 0.43
N TRP A 47 -7.46 -15.94 -0.01
CA TRP A 47 -7.86 -14.55 0.27
C TRP A 47 -8.04 -14.26 1.76
N GLU A 48 -8.32 -15.29 2.56
CA GLU A 48 -8.41 -15.18 4.02
C GLU A 48 -7.03 -14.94 4.62
N GLN A 49 -6.04 -15.75 4.26
CA GLN A 49 -4.65 -15.57 4.72
C GLN A 49 -4.08 -14.20 4.34
N ILE A 50 -4.41 -13.72 3.13
CA ILE A 50 -4.01 -12.38 2.67
C ILE A 50 -4.74 -11.29 3.47
N GLY A 51 -6.04 -11.45 3.72
CA GLY A 51 -6.81 -10.53 4.55
C GLY A 51 -6.25 -10.41 5.96
N ASP A 52 -6.00 -11.56 6.61
CA ASP A 52 -5.42 -11.63 7.95
C ASP A 52 -4.06 -10.92 8.03
N ALA A 53 -3.18 -11.14 7.03
CA ALA A 53 -1.88 -10.50 6.96
C ALA A 53 -1.94 -8.98 6.73
N LEU A 54 -2.97 -8.49 6.02
CA LEU A 54 -3.21 -7.07 5.76
C LEU A 54 -4.07 -6.38 6.84
N GLY A 55 -4.61 -7.14 7.80
CA GLY A 55 -5.55 -6.62 8.80
C GLY A 55 -6.90 -6.18 8.22
N VAL A 56 -7.32 -6.78 7.09
CA VAL A 56 -8.60 -6.49 6.43
C VAL A 56 -9.43 -7.76 6.26
N SER A 57 -10.74 -7.62 6.07
CA SER A 57 -11.58 -8.78 5.80
C SER A 57 -11.20 -9.47 4.48
N ARG A 58 -11.42 -10.78 4.40
CA ARG A 58 -11.30 -11.57 3.16
C ARG A 58 -12.05 -10.91 1.99
N GLN A 59 -13.26 -10.42 2.23
CA GLN A 59 -14.09 -9.75 1.22
C GLN A 59 -13.42 -8.45 0.75
N SER A 60 -12.85 -7.65 1.66
CA SER A 60 -12.13 -6.43 1.34
C SER A 60 -10.88 -6.71 0.50
N ALA A 61 -10.09 -7.72 0.88
CA ALA A 61 -8.90 -8.14 0.14
C ALA A 61 -9.28 -8.62 -1.27
N HIS A 62 -10.29 -9.48 -1.37
CA HIS A 62 -10.76 -10.00 -2.66
C HIS A 62 -11.36 -8.90 -3.55
N ALA A 63 -12.17 -7.99 -3.00
CA ALA A 63 -12.76 -6.90 -3.77
C ALA A 63 -11.70 -5.93 -4.33
N LYS A 64 -10.63 -5.69 -3.56
CA LYS A 64 -9.54 -4.78 -3.96
C LYS A 64 -8.59 -5.40 -4.98
N HIS A 65 -8.25 -6.69 -4.82
CA HIS A 65 -7.15 -7.32 -5.56
C HIS A 65 -7.54 -8.54 -6.41
N GLY A 66 -8.77 -9.03 -6.29
CA GLY A 66 -9.23 -10.27 -6.93
C GLY A 66 -9.84 -10.10 -8.32
N LYS A 67 -9.68 -8.94 -8.96
CA LYS A 67 -10.10 -8.69 -10.34
C LYS A 67 -9.09 -9.23 -11.35
#